data_AF-A0A961L714-F1
#
_entry.id   AF-A0A961L714-F1
#
_cell.length_a   1.000
_cell.length_b   1.000
_cell.length_c   1.000
_cell.angle_alpha   90.00
_cell.angle_beta   90.00
_cell.angle_gamma   90.00
#
_symmetry.space_group_name_H-M   'P 1'
#
loop_
_entity.id
_entity.type
_entity.pdbx_description
1 polymer ?
#
loop_
_entity_poly.entity_id
_entity_poly.type
_entity_poly.pdbx_seq_one_letter_code
_entity_poly.pdbx_strand_id
1 'polypeptide(L)'
;MSLLEIRDLGVAIHDRPVLRDVAMSLGAGEVLGVIGASGSGKSMTALAVMGLLPRGSEARGEILLDGTDLRRLSEPQRCAIRGREVSMVFQEPM
;
A
#
# COMPACT_ATOMS: atom_id res chain seq x y z
N MET A 1 -5.00 -15.94 10.34
CA MET A 1 -4.70 -14.53 10.68
C MET A 1 -4.19 -13.84 9.43
N SER A 2 -4.64 -12.62 9.13
CA SER A 2 -4.15 -11.84 7.99
C SER A 2 -2.73 -11.33 8.29
N LEU A 3 -1.80 -11.49 7.35
CA LEU A 3 -0.47 -10.90 7.41
C LEU A 3 -0.51 -9.45 6.92
N LEU A 4 -1.21 -9.19 5.82
CA LEU A 4 -1.47 -7.86 5.30
C LEU A 4 -2.97 -7.64 5.20
N GLU A 5 -3.44 -6.49 5.66
CA GLU A 5 -4.83 -6.08 5.55
C GLU A 5 -4.92 -4.62 5.14
N ILE A 6 -5.72 -4.36 4.11
CA ILE A 6 -6.00 -3.02 3.59
C ILE A 6 -7.49 -2.79 3.83
N ARG A 7 -7.83 -1.71 4.54
CA ARG A 7 -9.21 -1.34 4.88
C ARG A 7 -9.52 0.06 4.41
N ASP A 8 -10.57 0.19 3.61
CA ASP A 8 -11.11 1.46 3.10
C ASP A 8 -10.04 2.42 2.54
N LEU A 9 -9.04 1.86 1.86
CA LEU A 9 -7.93 2.64 1.33
C LEU A 9 -8.42 3.53 0.19
N GLY A 10 -8.33 4.83 0.42
CA GLY A 10 -8.53 5.87 -0.57
C GLY A 10 -7.25 6.66 -0.76
N VAL A 11 -6.99 7.10 -1.99
CA VAL A 11 -5.86 7.98 -2.32
C VAL A 11 -6.35 9.09 -3.22
N ALA A 12 -5.98 10.33 -2.92
CA ALA A 12 -6.15 11.50 -3.76
C ALA A 12 -4.79 12.10 -4.11
N ILE A 13 -4.66 12.66 -5.31
CA ILE A 13 -3.48 13.42 -5.74
C ILE A 13 -3.96 14.82 -6.11
N HIS A 14 -3.47 15.85 -5.42
CA HIS A 14 -3.95 17.23 -5.60
C HIS A 14 -5.49 17.32 -5.59
N ASP A 15 -6.10 16.76 -4.54
CA ASP A 15 -7.56 16.69 -4.31
C ASP A 15 -8.36 15.85 -5.31
N ARG A 16 -7.71 15.16 -6.25
CA ARG A 16 -8.39 14.27 -7.21
C ARG A 16 -8.34 12.82 -6.72
N PRO A 17 -9.48 12.18 -6.43
CA PRO A 17 -9.51 10.79 -5.98
C PRO A 17 -9.05 9.84 -7.09
N VAL A 18 -7.96 9.09 -6.84
CA VAL A 18 -7.38 8.10 -7.76
C VAL A 18 -7.57 6.66 -7.27
N LEU A 19 -7.74 6.45 -5.96
CA LEU A 19 -8.17 5.17 -5.37
C LEU A 19 -9.38 5.42 -4.46
N ARG A 20 -10.34 4.49 -4.48
CA ARG A 20 -11.58 4.59 -3.72
C ARG A 20 -11.88 3.23 -3.08
N ASP A 21 -11.98 3.24 -1.76
CA ASP A 21 -12.50 2.13 -0.94
C ASP A 21 -11.88 0.76 -1.28
N VAL A 22 -10.56 0.75 -1.47
CA VAL A 22 -9.82 -0.48 -1.71
C VAL A 22 -9.75 -1.27 -0.41
N ALA A 23 -10.25 -2.51 -0.44
CA ALA A 23 -10.18 -3.44 0.67
C ALA A 23 -9.69 -4.81 0.20
N MET A 24 -8.70 -5.37 0.89
CA MET A 24 -8.18 -6.72 0.63
C MET A 24 -7.40 -7.25 1.83
N SER A 25 -7.30 -8.57 1.94
CA SER A 25 -6.50 -9.26 2.95
C SER A 25 -5.62 -10.31 2.29
N LEU A 26 -4.42 -10.51 2.84
CA LEU A 26 -3.48 -11.54 2.45
C LEU A 26 -2.99 -12.26 3.71
N GLY A 27 -3.15 -13.58 3.74
CA GLY A 27 -2.63 -14.45 4.80
C GLY A 27 -1.14 -14.76 4.63
N ALA A 28 -0.52 -15.26 5.71
CA ALA A 28 0.86 -15.74 5.65
C ALA A 28 0.97 -16.97 4.73
N GLY A 29 1.95 -16.98 3.83
CA GLY A 29 2.17 -18.06 2.86
C GLY A 29 1.23 -18.03 1.65
N GLU A 30 0.33 -17.04 1.56
CA GLU A 30 -0.56 -16.87 0.42
C GLU A 30 0.08 -16.01 -0.68
N VAL A 31 -0.46 -16.15 -1.89
CA VAL A 31 -0.12 -15.30 -3.03
C VAL A 31 -1.38 -14.61 -3.51
N LEU A 32 -1.41 -13.28 -3.45
CA LEU A 32 -2.52 -12.47 -3.94
C LEU A 32 -2.13 -11.78 -5.24
N GLY A 33 -2.87 -12.05 -6.31
CA GLY A 33 -2.74 -11.36 -7.58
C GLY A 33 -3.72 -10.20 -7.71
N VAL A 34 -3.21 -8.99 -7.97
CA VAL A 34 -4.05 -7.82 -8.28
C VAL A 34 -4.01 -7.55 -9.78
N ILE A 35 -5.13 -7.78 -10.46
CA ILE A 35 -5.27 -7.63 -11.91
C ILE A 35 -6.23 -6.50 -12.29
N GLY A 36 -6.08 -5.95 -13.50
CA GLY A 36 -6.91 -4.86 -14.00
C GLY A 36 -6.23 -4.09 -15.13
N ALA A 37 -7.00 -3.27 -15.84
CA ALA A 37 -6.52 -2.47 -16.97
C ALA A 37 -5.39 -1.48 -16.58
N SER A 38 -4.64 -0.98 -17.56
CA SER A 38 -3.67 0.10 -17.29
C SER A 38 -4.38 1.30 -16.64
N GLY A 39 -3.73 1.92 -15.64
CA GLY A 39 -4.31 3.04 -14.89
C GLY A 39 -5.37 2.66 -13.84
N SER A 40 -5.71 1.38 -13.66
CA SER A 40 -6.74 0.95 -12.70
C SER A 40 -6.34 1.05 -11.21
N GLY A 41 -5.17 1.61 -10.90
CA GLY A 41 -4.73 1.81 -9.52
C GLY A 41 -3.88 0.71 -8.89
N LYS A 42 -3.56 -0.38 -9.62
CA LYS A 42 -2.74 -1.50 -9.10
C LYS A 42 -1.42 -1.04 -8.46
N SER A 43 -0.61 -0.29 -9.23
CA SER A 43 0.67 0.22 -8.77
C SER A 43 0.50 1.24 -7.64
N MET A 44 -0.55 2.07 -7.70
CA MET A 44 -0.88 3.02 -6.62
C MET A 44 -1.19 2.31 -5.30
N THR A 45 -1.91 1.19 -5.34
CA THR A 45 -2.20 0.39 -4.15
C THR A 45 -0.93 -0.20 -3.55
N ALA A 46 -0.04 -0.77 -4.38
CA ALA A 46 1.24 -1.30 -3.91
C ALA A 46 2.14 -0.19 -3.32
N LEU A 47 2.19 0.98 -3.97
CA LEU A 47 2.92 2.15 -3.48
C LEU A 47 2.33 2.69 -2.17
N ALA A 48 1.01 2.62 -1.98
CA ALA A 48 0.37 2.99 -0.73
C ALA A 48 0.80 2.08 0.42
N VAL A 49 0.86 0.75 0.20
CA VAL A 49 1.37 -0.21 1.19
C VAL A 49 2.82 0.07 1.54
N MET A 50 3.65 0.33 0.54
CA MET A 50 5.04 0.73 0.74
C MET A 50 5.20 2.16 1.26
N GLY A 51 4.10 2.93 1.37
CA GLY A 51 4.02 4.39 1.51
C GLY A 51 5.13 5.14 0.78
N LEU A 52 5.23 4.81 -0.51
CA LEU A 52 6.04 5.47 -1.54
C LEU A 52 5.12 6.21 -2.51
N LEU A 53 3.97 6.70 -2.03
CA LEU A 53 3.04 7.47 -2.84
C LEU A 53 3.73 8.73 -3.41
N PRO A 54 3.38 9.15 -4.63
CA PRO A 54 3.96 10.34 -5.23
C PRO A 54 3.67 11.59 -4.40
N ARG A 55 4.51 12.62 -4.55
CA ARG A 55 4.31 13.89 -3.85
C ARG A 55 2.94 14.50 -4.16
N GLY A 56 2.34 15.16 -3.16
CA GLY A 56 0.99 15.71 -3.28
C GLY A 56 -0.12 14.66 -3.19
N SER A 57 0.22 13.41 -2.84
CA SER A 57 -0.77 12.38 -2.51
C SER A 57 -1.21 12.48 -1.06
N GLU A 58 -2.51 12.31 -0.84
CA GLU A 58 -3.10 12.08 0.45
C GLU A 58 -3.80 10.73 0.45
N ALA A 59 -3.54 9.92 1.47
CA ALA A 59 -4.16 8.61 1.60
C ALA A 59 -5.02 8.58 2.86
N ARG A 60 -6.13 7.84 2.82
CA ARG A 60 -7.00 7.52 3.97
C ARG A 60 -7.13 6.00 4.17
N GLY A 61 -7.82 5.58 5.22
CA GLY A 61 -8.02 4.16 5.56
C GLY A 61 -6.88 3.62 6.44
N GLU A 62 -6.75 2.28 6.47
CA GLU A 62 -5.74 1.57 7.27
C GLU A 62 -4.98 0.56 6.41
N ILE A 63 -3.69 0.41 6.69
CA ILE A 63 -2.84 -0.62 6.07
C ILE A 63 -2.11 -1.33 7.20
N LEU A 64 -2.61 -2.51 7.57
CA LEU A 64 -2.11 -3.30 8.68
C LEU A 64 -1.15 -4.36 8.16
N LEU A 65 0.09 -4.36 8.65
CA LEU A 65 1.05 -5.43 8.48
C LEU A 65 1.27 -6.10 9.84
N ASP A 66 0.88 -7.37 9.95
CA ASP A 66 0.92 -8.14 11.21
C ASP A 66 0.31 -7.35 12.39
N GLY A 67 -0.87 -6.75 12.13
CA GLY A 67 -1.59 -5.91 13.09
C GLY A 67 -1.06 -4.47 13.28
N THR A 68 0.09 -4.11 12.69
CA THR A 68 0.67 -2.77 12.79
C THR A 68 0.21 -1.87 11.64
N ASP A 69 -0.44 -0.75 11.95
CA ASP A 69 -0.84 0.24 10.93
C ASP A 69 0.36 1.03 10.39
N LEU A 70 0.78 0.68 9.18
CA LEU A 70 1.93 1.26 8.49
C LEU A 70 1.79 2.76 8.23
N ARG A 71 0.57 3.30 8.21
CA ARG A 71 0.30 4.72 7.94
C ARG A 71 0.55 5.61 9.15
N ARG A 72 0.49 5.04 10.36
CA ARG A 72 0.72 5.76 11.63
C ARG A 72 2.18 5.78 12.05
N LEU A 73 3.03 5.04 11.33
CA LEU A 73 4.45 4.96 11.61
C LEU A 73 5.18 6.21 11.12
N SER A 74 6.14 6.67 11.92
CA SER A 74 7.11 7.68 11.49
C SER A 74 8.03 7.12 10.40
N GLU A 75 8.65 7.99 9.60
CA GLU A 75 9.54 7.54 8.51
C GLU A 75 10.68 6.62 8.98
N PRO A 76 11.38 6.87 10.12
CA PRO A 76 12.38 5.92 10.63
C PRO A 76 11.82 4.52 10.92
N GLN A 77 10.60 4.43 11.48
CA GLN A 77 9.94 3.16 11.73
C GLN A 77 9.59 2.45 10.42
N ARG A 78 9.13 3.20 9.41
CA ARG A 78 8.82 2.66 8.08
C ARG A 78 10.08 2.16 7.37
N CYS A 79 11.18 2.88 7.48
CA CYS A 79 12.49 2.45 6.98
C CYS A 79 12.98 1.15 7.62
N ALA A 80 12.74 0.93 8.91
CA ALA A 80 13.13 -0.32 9.58
C ALA A 80 12.34 -1.55 9.10
N ILE A 81 11.12 -1.34 8.59
CA ILE A 81 10.25 -2.40 8.06
C ILE A 81 10.60 -2.71 6.59
N ARG A 82 10.86 -1.66 5.79
CA ARG A 82 11.24 -1.80 4.39
C ARG A 82 12.56 -2.56 4.24
N GLY A 83 12.58 -3.56 3.36
CA GLY A 83 13.75 -4.41 3.12
C GLY A 83 13.92 -5.56 4.12
N ARG A 84 13.36 -5.45 5.34
CA ARG A 84 13.38 -6.52 6.34
C ARG A 84 12.11 -7.36 6.33
N GLU A 85 10.95 -6.71 6.47
CA GLU A 85 9.64 -7.37 6.52
C GLU A 85 8.90 -7.27 5.17
N VAL A 86 9.05 -6.14 4.47
CA VAL A 86 8.38 -5.89 3.18
C VAL A 86 9.37 -5.33 2.17
N SER A 87 9.42 -5.96 1.00
CA SER A 87 10.29 -5.58 -0.11
C SER A 87 9.47 -5.39 -1.38
N MET A 88 9.89 -4.46 -2.23
CA MET A 88 9.23 -4.15 -3.48
C MET A 88 10.20 -4.34 -4.64
N VAL A 89 9.73 -5.02 -5.69
CA VAL A 89 10.37 -5.03 -7.00
C VAL A 89 9.59 -4.08 -7.89
N PHE A 90 10.26 -3.03 -8.39
CA PHE A 90 9.61 -1.99 -9.18
C PHE A 90 9.36 -2.44 -10.63
N GLN A 91 8.29 -1.93 -11.25
CA GLN A 91 7.93 -2.26 -12.63
C GLN A 91 8.96 -1.75 -13.64
N GLU A 92 9.47 -0.54 -13.42
CA GLU A 92 10.62 0.01 -14.13
C GLU A 92 11.74 0.20 -13.10
N PRO A 93 12.94 -0.38 -13.32
CA PRO A 93 14.09 -0.02 -12.52
C PRO A 93 14.39 1.46 -12.82
N MET A 94 14.20 2.32 -11.82
CA MET A 94 14.59 3.73 -11.93
C MET A 94 16.10 3.87 -12.14
#